data_AF-A0AAN6JZG0-F1
#
_entry.id   AF-A0AAN6JZG0-F1
#
_cell.length_a   1.000
_cell.length_b   1.000
_cell.length_c   1.000
_cell.angle_alpha   90.00
_cell.angle_beta   90.00
_cell.angle_gamma   90.00
#
_symmetry.space_group_name_H-M   'P 1'
#
loop_
_entity.id
_entity.type
_entity.pdbx_description
1 polymer ?
#
loop_
_entity_poly.entity_id
_entity_poly.type
_entity_poly.pdbx_seq_one_letter_code
_entity_poly.pdbx_strand_id
1 'polypeptide(L)'
;MKFFFATILLLGAAGALAQEGWTPSTVAGKPKLNNPRDTSFPVCDKHNGYNSPQIRTTSFPVKYIPDNANPQAGACGGTYGGDAPGICIKPGFVHSGFANHCGAAVELRYNGITLKGKVVDVCGADAGSTMGCNDLFLTQAAFLKFGGDTAVGQLPGKVEWKFIELN
;
A
#
# COMPACT_ATOMS: atom_id res chain seq x y z
N MET A 1 33.21 -55.35 -22.91
CA MET A 1 32.53 -54.98 -21.64
C MET A 1 33.50 -54.14 -20.81
N LYS A 2 33.28 -52.81 -20.76
CA LYS A 2 34.01 -51.89 -19.87
C LYS A 2 32.96 -50.90 -19.34
N PHE A 3 32.62 -51.06 -18.07
CA PHE A 3 31.76 -50.15 -17.33
C PHE A 3 32.58 -48.93 -16.93
N PHE A 4 32.12 -47.73 -17.34
CA PHE A 4 32.54 -46.47 -16.74
C PHE A 4 31.37 -45.95 -15.92
N PHE A 5 31.48 -46.02 -14.60
CA PHE A 5 30.60 -45.28 -13.69
C PHE A 5 31.14 -43.85 -13.58
N ALA A 6 30.43 -42.90 -14.20
CA ALA A 6 30.63 -41.48 -13.97
C ALA A 6 29.68 -41.02 -12.86
N THR A 7 30.21 -40.84 -11.66
CA THR A 7 29.49 -40.21 -10.54
C THR A 7 29.40 -38.72 -10.80
N ILE A 8 28.22 -38.24 -11.20
CA ILE A 8 27.91 -36.82 -11.33
C ILE A 8 27.51 -36.30 -9.95
N LEU A 9 28.38 -35.50 -9.35
CA LEU A 9 28.11 -34.70 -8.16
C LEU A 9 27.23 -33.50 -8.58
N LEU A 10 25.92 -33.57 -8.33
CA LEU A 10 25.02 -32.43 -8.45
C LEU A 10 25.17 -31.53 -7.22
N LEU A 11 25.95 -30.46 -7.35
CA LEU A 11 25.90 -29.34 -6.41
C LEU A 11 24.53 -28.65 -6.54
N GLY A 12 23.73 -28.73 -5.48
CA GLY A 12 22.53 -27.94 -5.33
C GLY A 12 22.88 -26.46 -5.15
N ALA A 13 22.59 -25.65 -6.16
CA ALA A 13 22.55 -24.21 -6.02
C ALA A 13 21.24 -23.85 -5.31
N ALA A 14 21.27 -23.75 -3.98
CA ALA A 14 20.24 -23.07 -3.21
C ALA A 14 20.33 -21.57 -3.55
N GLY A 15 19.53 -21.13 -4.51
CA GLY A 15 19.30 -19.73 -4.78
C GLY A 15 18.61 -19.11 -3.57
N ALA A 16 19.39 -18.43 -2.73
CA ALA A 16 18.86 -17.48 -1.76
C ALA A 16 18.18 -16.36 -2.56
N LEU A 17 16.85 -16.38 -2.62
CA LEU A 17 16.10 -15.20 -3.02
C LEU A 17 16.38 -14.12 -1.98
N ALA A 18 17.15 -13.12 -2.41
CA ALA A 18 17.38 -11.91 -1.65
C ALA A 18 16.02 -11.30 -1.29
N GLN A 19 15.63 -11.41 -0.02
CA GLN A 19 14.67 -10.48 0.54
C GLN A 19 15.34 -9.12 0.50
N GLU A 20 14.93 -8.26 -0.43
CA GLU A 20 15.38 -6.88 -0.46
C GLU A 20 15.16 -6.30 0.94
N GLY A 21 16.27 -5.88 1.54
CA GLY A 21 16.32 -5.40 2.92
C GLY A 21 15.46 -4.17 3.06
N TRP A 22 14.20 -4.38 3.44
CA TRP A 22 13.37 -3.32 3.99
C TRP A 22 13.91 -3.05 5.39
N THR A 23 14.72 -2.00 5.54
CA THR A 23 14.97 -1.43 6.86
C THR A 23 13.66 -0.76 7.31
N PRO A 24 13.02 -1.23 8.38
CA PRO A 24 11.96 -0.48 9.01
C PRO A 24 12.54 0.89 9.33
N SER A 25 11.91 1.96 8.86
CA SER A 25 12.20 3.27 9.42
C SER A 25 11.78 3.19 10.89
N THR A 26 12.74 3.05 11.80
CA THR A 26 12.55 3.23 13.24
C THR A 26 12.14 4.69 13.44
N VAL A 27 10.85 4.95 13.28
CA VAL A 27 10.27 6.26 13.58
C VAL A 27 10.10 6.32 15.09
N ALA A 28 11.20 6.56 15.79
CA ALA A 28 11.19 7.17 17.10
C ALA A 28 10.63 8.60 16.93
N GLY A 29 9.30 8.72 17.06
CA GLY A 29 8.56 9.97 16.91
C GLY A 29 8.10 10.23 15.47
N LYS A 30 6.79 10.13 15.21
CA LYS A 30 6.21 10.53 13.92
C LYS A 30 6.71 11.94 13.58
N PRO A 31 7.21 12.20 12.36
CA PRO A 31 7.64 13.54 11.98
C PRO A 31 6.44 14.48 12.16
N LYS A 32 6.58 15.43 13.09
CA LYS A 32 5.69 16.59 13.15
C LYS A 32 5.75 17.24 11.77
N LEU A 33 4.60 17.55 11.18
CA LEU A 33 4.58 18.34 9.95
C LEU A 33 5.28 19.68 10.24
N ASN A 34 6.49 19.85 9.71
CA ASN A 34 7.24 21.10 9.83
C ASN A 34 6.63 22.21 8.97
N ASN A 35 5.69 21.85 8.08
CA ASN A 35 4.94 22.76 7.22
C ASN A 35 3.50 22.92 7.70
N PRO A 36 2.88 24.08 7.47
CA PRO A 36 1.45 24.26 7.68
C PRO A 36 0.64 23.18 6.96
N ARG A 37 -0.39 22.67 7.62
CA ARG A 37 -1.36 21.74 7.04
C ARG A 37 -1.99 22.34 5.78
N ASP A 38 -2.07 21.58 4.70
CA ASP A 38 -2.84 21.99 3.52
C ASP A 38 -4.33 22.02 3.88
N THR A 39 -4.98 23.18 3.75
CA THR A 39 -6.40 23.35 4.07
C THR A 39 -7.32 23.19 2.85
N SER A 40 -6.76 22.90 1.68
CA SER A 40 -7.51 22.68 0.44
C SER A 40 -8.38 21.43 0.49
N PHE A 41 -8.03 20.47 1.35
CA PHE A 41 -8.80 19.24 1.56
C PHE A 41 -9.23 19.09 3.03
N PRO A 42 -10.41 18.48 3.29
CA PRO A 42 -10.84 18.18 4.65
C PRO A 42 -9.88 17.18 5.30
N VAL A 43 -9.70 17.33 6.61
CA VAL A 43 -8.92 16.39 7.42
C VAL A 43 -9.61 15.03 7.45
N CYS A 44 -8.83 13.95 7.39
CA CYS A 44 -9.35 12.59 7.53
C CYS A 44 -8.81 11.86 8.77
N ASP A 45 -7.75 12.38 9.39
CA ASP A 45 -7.20 11.83 10.63
C ASP A 45 -7.69 12.57 11.89
N LYS A 46 -7.27 12.08 13.05
CA LYS A 46 -7.61 12.69 14.34
C LYS A 46 -6.65 13.84 14.63
N HIS A 47 -7.10 14.82 15.43
CA HIS A 47 -6.29 15.97 15.83
C HIS A 47 -4.94 15.61 16.47
N ASN A 48 -4.86 14.43 17.09
CA ASN A 48 -3.64 13.93 17.71
C ASN A 48 -2.64 13.29 16.72
N GLY A 49 -2.96 13.19 15.42
CA GLY A 49 -2.09 12.62 14.38
C GLY A 49 -1.83 11.11 14.53
N TYR A 50 -2.49 10.44 15.48
CA TYR A 50 -2.29 9.02 15.71
C TYR A 50 -2.99 8.18 14.63
N ASN A 51 -2.37 7.03 14.32
CA ASN A 51 -2.99 6.02 13.47
C ASN A 51 -4.27 5.55 14.16
N SER A 52 -5.42 5.86 13.57
CA SER A 52 -6.69 5.36 14.12
C SER A 52 -6.76 3.85 13.85
N PRO A 53 -6.94 3.00 14.88
CA PRO A 53 -7.15 1.56 14.69
C PRO A 53 -8.56 1.24 14.17
N GLN A 54 -9.37 2.27 13.91
CA GLN A 54 -10.71 2.15 13.37
C GLN A 54 -10.68 1.41 12.03
N ILE A 55 -11.49 0.36 11.93
CA ILE A 55 -11.77 -0.31 10.67
C ILE A 55 -12.62 0.62 9.80
N ARG A 56 -12.14 0.83 8.58
CA ARG A 56 -12.76 1.62 7.52
C ARG A 56 -13.24 0.67 6.44
N THR A 57 -14.36 1.01 5.83
CA THR A 57 -14.93 0.23 4.74
C THR A 57 -15.14 1.16 3.56
N THR A 58 -14.66 0.78 2.38
CA THR A 58 -14.88 1.58 1.17
C THR A 58 -16.37 1.68 0.83
N SER A 59 -16.76 2.82 0.28
CA SER A 59 -18.14 3.15 -0.08
C SER A 59 -18.47 2.69 -1.49
N PHE A 60 -17.47 2.58 -2.36
CA PHE A 60 -17.58 2.24 -3.78
C PHE A 60 -16.69 1.04 -4.15
N PRO A 61 -16.92 0.43 -5.33
CA PRO A 61 -15.99 -0.53 -5.92
C PRO A 61 -14.57 -0.01 -5.91
N VAL A 62 -13.64 -0.84 -5.44
CA VAL A 62 -12.25 -0.42 -5.21
C VAL A 62 -11.47 -0.57 -6.50
N LYS A 63 -11.03 0.57 -7.03
CA LYS A 63 -10.15 0.65 -8.20
C LYS A 63 -8.71 0.38 -7.81
N TYR A 64 -7.90 0.06 -8.82
CA TYR A 64 -6.45 0.00 -8.67
C TYR A 64 -5.75 1.07 -9.50
N ILE A 65 -4.51 1.35 -9.14
CA ILE A 65 -3.61 2.23 -9.86
C ILE A 65 -2.66 1.33 -10.65
N PRO A 66 -2.69 1.39 -12.00
CA PRO A 66 -1.78 0.61 -12.83
C PRO A 66 -0.33 0.96 -12.56
N ASP A 67 0.56 -0.02 -12.58
CA ASP A 67 1.99 0.20 -12.34
C ASP A 67 2.60 1.15 -13.38
N ASN A 68 2.08 1.14 -14.61
CA ASN A 68 2.49 2.02 -15.69
C ASN A 68 1.79 3.39 -15.69
N ALA A 69 0.75 3.59 -14.87
CA ALA A 69 0.02 4.86 -14.84
C ALA A 69 0.83 5.97 -14.16
N ASN A 70 1.80 5.61 -13.31
CA ASN A 70 2.66 6.58 -12.65
C ASN A 70 4.10 6.04 -12.59
N PRO A 71 4.94 6.30 -13.62
CA PRO A 71 6.35 5.88 -13.61
C PRO A 71 7.18 6.62 -12.54
N GLN A 72 6.60 7.65 -11.92
CA GLN A 72 7.17 8.38 -10.81
C GLN A 72 6.77 7.73 -9.48
N ALA A 73 7.64 7.81 -8.48
CA ALA A 73 7.27 7.45 -7.11
C ALA A 73 6.04 8.27 -6.69
N GLY A 74 5.07 7.64 -6.03
CA GLY A 74 3.89 8.33 -5.51
C GLY A 74 4.28 9.46 -4.55
N ALA A 75 3.33 10.30 -4.14
CA ALA A 75 3.55 11.43 -3.23
C ALA A 75 4.26 11.04 -1.91
N CYS A 76 4.20 9.75 -1.52
CA CYS A 76 4.92 9.23 -0.36
C CYS A 76 6.32 8.68 -0.66
N GLY A 77 6.86 8.89 -1.86
CA GLY A 77 8.15 8.35 -2.30
C GLY A 77 8.17 6.84 -2.53
N GLY A 78 7.02 6.16 -2.42
CA GLY A 78 6.88 4.73 -2.71
C GLY A 78 6.66 4.49 -4.20
N THR A 79 7.30 3.45 -4.76
CA THR A 79 6.98 2.99 -6.11
C THR A 79 5.66 2.23 -6.12
N TYR A 80 4.85 2.46 -7.15
CA TYR A 80 3.69 1.63 -7.47
C TYR A 80 4.10 0.25 -7.97
N GLY A 81 5.21 0.21 -8.72
CA GLY A 81 5.79 -1.03 -9.22
C GLY A 81 6.47 -1.85 -8.14
N GLY A 82 6.16 -3.15 -8.13
CA GLY A 82 6.72 -4.17 -7.25
C GLY A 82 5.65 -5.11 -6.68
N ASP A 83 6.07 -6.23 -6.09
CA ASP A 83 5.15 -7.24 -5.54
C ASP A 83 4.51 -6.84 -4.19
N ALA A 84 4.84 -5.65 -3.67
CA ALA A 84 4.46 -5.19 -2.35
C ALA A 84 3.07 -4.53 -2.36
N PRO A 85 2.12 -5.00 -1.54
CA PRO A 85 0.83 -4.34 -1.40
C PRO A 85 0.97 -2.91 -0.87
N GLY A 86 0.36 -1.96 -1.56
CA GLY A 86 0.22 -0.59 -1.13
C GLY A 86 -1.18 -0.04 -1.41
N ILE A 87 -1.47 1.10 -0.78
CA ILE A 87 -2.71 1.85 -0.99
C ILE A 87 -2.44 3.33 -1.26
N CYS A 88 -3.40 3.93 -1.93
CA CYS A 88 -3.48 5.36 -2.17
C CYS A 88 -4.72 5.91 -1.46
N ILE A 89 -4.55 6.93 -0.63
CA ILE A 89 -5.62 7.44 0.26
C ILE A 89 -5.84 8.94 0.07
N LYS A 90 -6.93 9.47 0.62
CA LYS A 90 -7.29 10.89 0.47
C LYS A 90 -6.19 11.84 1.00
N PRO A 91 -5.96 13.03 0.39
CA PRO A 91 -5.02 14.04 0.91
C PRO A 91 -5.22 14.41 2.38
N GLY A 92 -6.45 14.26 2.89
CA GLY A 92 -6.81 14.43 4.31
C GLY A 92 -6.03 13.58 5.31
N PHE A 93 -5.31 12.55 4.87
CA PHE A 93 -4.41 11.76 5.71
C PHE A 93 -2.91 12.07 5.49
N VAL A 94 -2.56 12.89 4.51
CA VAL A 94 -1.15 13.05 4.13
C VAL A 94 -0.77 14.53 4.09
N HIS A 95 -1.36 15.30 3.18
CA HIS A 95 -1.07 16.72 3.02
C HIS A 95 -1.89 17.58 3.99
N SER A 96 -3.16 17.22 4.13
CA SER A 96 -4.14 17.94 4.93
C SER A 96 -4.37 17.33 6.29
N GLY A 97 -3.67 16.23 6.63
CA GLY A 97 -3.75 15.56 7.93
C GLY A 97 -3.07 16.33 9.06
N PHE A 98 -3.38 15.99 10.31
CA PHE A 98 -2.61 16.43 11.47
C PHE A 98 -1.29 15.69 11.62
N ALA A 99 -1.17 14.51 11.00
CA ALA A 99 0.09 13.84 10.73
C ALA A 99 0.20 13.44 9.25
N ASN A 100 1.43 13.29 8.78
CA ASN A 100 1.70 12.68 7.48
C ASN A 100 1.70 11.15 7.65
N HIS A 101 0.72 10.46 7.05
CA HIS A 101 0.59 9.01 7.09
C HIS A 101 1.29 8.27 5.94
N CYS A 102 2.16 8.94 5.18
CA CYS A 102 3.01 8.27 4.20
C CYS A 102 3.86 7.16 4.82
N GLY A 103 3.90 6.00 4.17
CA GLY A 103 4.62 4.82 4.66
C GLY A 103 3.95 4.14 5.87
N ALA A 104 2.86 4.68 6.41
CA ALA A 104 2.13 4.04 7.50
C ALA A 104 1.63 2.67 7.06
N ALA A 105 1.79 1.69 7.94
CA ALA A 105 1.37 0.33 7.68
C ALA A 105 -0.16 0.20 7.78
N VAL A 106 -0.71 -0.63 6.91
CA VAL A 106 -2.14 -0.91 6.84
C VAL A 106 -2.40 -2.40 6.75
N GLU A 107 -3.51 -2.81 7.34
CA GLU A 107 -4.12 -4.11 7.10
C GLU A 107 -5.31 -3.91 6.17
N LEU A 108 -5.41 -4.74 5.13
CA LEU A 108 -6.46 -4.73 4.12
C LEU A 108 -7.18 -6.07 4.15
N ARG A 109 -8.51 -6.08 4.04
CA ARG A 109 -9.32 -7.29 4.02
C ARG A 109 -10.35 -7.25 2.91
N TYR A 110 -10.44 -8.35 2.16
CA TYR A 110 -11.41 -8.54 1.09
C TYR A 110 -11.66 -10.02 0.86
N ASN A 111 -12.93 -10.44 0.82
CA ASN A 111 -13.33 -11.84 0.54
C ASN A 111 -12.53 -12.91 1.33
N GLY A 112 -12.29 -12.66 2.63
CA GLY A 112 -11.54 -13.58 3.50
C GLY A 112 -10.02 -13.51 3.36
N ILE A 113 -9.49 -12.78 2.37
CA ILE A 113 -8.05 -12.54 2.20
C ILE A 113 -7.66 -11.33 3.06
N THR A 114 -6.56 -11.46 3.81
CA THR A 114 -5.95 -10.36 4.57
C THR A 114 -4.56 -10.07 4.02
N LEU A 115 -4.28 -8.81 3.70
CA LEU A 115 -2.98 -8.33 3.25
C LEU A 115 -2.45 -7.26 4.20
N LYS A 116 -1.14 -7.23 4.38
CA LYS A 116 -0.45 -6.07 4.96
C LYS A 116 0.15 -5.26 3.84
N GLY A 117 0.04 -3.94 3.94
CA GLY A 117 0.60 -3.01 2.99
C GLY A 117 1.01 -1.71 3.65
N LYS A 118 1.26 -0.69 2.83
CA LYS A 118 1.61 0.66 3.28
C LYS A 118 0.90 1.73 2.46
N VAL A 119 0.79 2.93 3.02
CA VAL A 119 0.38 4.12 2.27
C VAL A 119 1.53 4.52 1.34
N VAL A 120 1.30 4.46 0.03
CA VAL A 120 2.32 4.76 -1.00
C VAL A 120 2.04 6.04 -1.79
N ASP A 121 0.80 6.52 -1.79
CA ASP A 121 0.44 7.76 -2.49
C ASP A 121 -0.88 8.36 -1.96
N VAL A 122 -1.26 9.48 -2.56
CA VAL A 122 -2.42 10.31 -2.29
C VAL A 122 -3.34 10.33 -3.51
N CYS A 123 -4.62 9.99 -3.31
CA CYS A 123 -5.63 9.87 -4.36
C CYS A 123 -6.87 10.70 -4.06
N GLY A 124 -7.59 11.08 -5.11
CA GLY A 124 -8.82 11.86 -4.97
C GLY A 124 -8.60 13.32 -4.60
N ALA A 125 -7.48 13.89 -5.06
CA ALA A 125 -7.23 15.33 -5.01
C ALA A 125 -7.96 16.11 -6.12
N ASP A 126 -8.43 15.41 -7.17
CA ASP A 126 -9.14 16.05 -8.29
C ASP A 126 -10.50 16.60 -7.87
N ALA A 127 -10.88 17.76 -8.42
CA ALA A 127 -12.13 18.46 -8.09
C ALA A 127 -13.40 17.61 -8.35
N GLY A 128 -13.32 16.60 -9.22
CA GLY A 128 -14.42 15.67 -9.51
C GLY A 128 -14.40 14.37 -8.69
N SER A 129 -13.43 14.18 -7.79
CA SER A 129 -13.31 12.94 -7.04
C SER A 129 -14.40 12.78 -6.00
N THR A 130 -15.10 11.65 -6.02
CA THR A 130 -16.09 11.26 -5.01
C THR A 130 -15.49 10.50 -3.84
N MET A 131 -14.16 10.37 -3.80
CA MET A 131 -13.44 9.58 -2.80
C MET A 131 -13.61 10.19 -1.40
N GLY A 132 -14.15 9.42 -0.47
CA GLY A 132 -14.28 9.78 0.95
C GLY A 132 -13.03 9.43 1.77
N CYS A 133 -13.03 9.82 3.05
CA CYS A 133 -11.94 9.47 3.97
C CYS A 133 -11.85 7.96 4.31
N ASN A 134 -12.86 7.16 3.96
CA ASN A 134 -12.81 5.70 4.14
C ASN A 134 -12.48 4.96 2.85
N ASP A 135 -12.36 5.68 1.74
CA ASP A 135 -12.05 5.10 0.44
C ASP A 135 -10.54 5.05 0.21
N LEU A 136 -10.12 4.11 -0.62
CA LEU A 136 -8.75 3.92 -1.07
C LEU A 136 -8.75 3.44 -2.51
N PHE A 137 -7.64 3.66 -3.21
CA PHE A 137 -7.28 2.85 -4.37
C PHE A 137 -6.16 1.89 -4.00
N LEU A 138 -6.16 0.72 -4.62
CA LEU A 138 -5.14 -0.29 -4.43
C LEU A 138 -3.99 -0.07 -5.40
N THR A 139 -2.77 -0.41 -4.99
CA THR A 139 -1.71 -0.75 -5.96
C THR A 139 -2.16 -1.94 -6.81
N GLN A 140 -1.63 -2.08 -8.02
CA GLN A 140 -1.89 -3.25 -8.87
C GLN A 140 -1.52 -4.56 -8.15
N ALA A 141 -0.40 -4.58 -7.40
CA ALA A 141 0.00 -5.73 -6.60
C ALA A 141 -1.04 -6.14 -5.54
N ALA A 142 -1.59 -5.18 -4.79
CA ALA A 142 -2.63 -5.46 -3.80
C ALA A 142 -3.94 -5.93 -4.46
N PHE A 143 -4.30 -5.30 -5.57
CA PHE A 143 -5.49 -5.65 -6.36
C PHE A 143 -5.44 -7.08 -6.90
N LEU A 144 -4.31 -7.47 -7.51
CA LEU A 144 -4.10 -8.83 -8.04
C LEU A 144 -4.11 -9.88 -6.93
N LYS A 145 -3.51 -9.60 -5.76
CA LYS A 145 -3.53 -10.51 -4.60
C LYS A 145 -4.93 -10.71 -4.02
N PHE A 146 -5.85 -9.77 -4.22
CA PHE A 146 -7.27 -9.93 -3.90
C PHE A 146 -8.06 -10.65 -5.00
N GLY A 147 -7.41 -11.13 -6.06
CA GLY A 147 -8.05 -11.80 -7.19
C GLY A 147 -8.73 -10.83 -8.16
N GLY A 148 -8.32 -9.55 -8.16
CA GLY A 148 -8.85 -8.55 -9.06
C GLY A 148 -8.49 -8.83 -10.53
N ASP A 149 -9.43 -8.59 -11.43
CA ASP A 149 -9.22 -8.65 -12.87
C ASP A 149 -8.85 -7.27 -13.42
N THR A 150 -7.64 -7.14 -13.95
CA THR A 150 -7.13 -5.88 -14.51
C THR A 150 -7.93 -5.38 -15.71
N ALA A 151 -8.62 -6.28 -16.44
CA ALA A 151 -9.51 -5.91 -17.53
C ALA A 151 -10.82 -5.27 -17.02
N VAL A 152 -11.27 -5.65 -15.81
CA VAL A 152 -12.45 -5.07 -15.16
C VAL A 152 -12.12 -3.73 -14.49
N GLY A 153 -10.90 -3.56 -13.98
CA GLY A 153 -10.45 -2.28 -13.43
C GLY A 153 -10.81 -2.02 -11.96
N GLN A 154 -11.62 -2.89 -11.34
CA GLN A 154 -12.14 -2.70 -9.99
C GLN A 154 -12.55 -4.00 -9.30
N LEU A 155 -12.51 -4.01 -7.97
CA LEU A 155 -13.09 -5.08 -7.15
C LEU A 155 -14.59 -4.83 -7.01
N PRO A 156 -15.46 -5.84 -7.21
CA PRO A 156 -16.92 -5.67 -7.16
C PRO A 156 -17.47 -5.41 -5.75
N GLY A 157 -16.65 -5.61 -4.70
CA GLY A 157 -17.07 -5.46 -3.31
C GLY A 157 -16.30 -4.36 -2.57
N LYS A 158 -16.60 -4.25 -1.28
CA LYS A 158 -15.96 -3.28 -0.38
C LYS A 158 -14.71 -3.88 0.22
N VAL A 159 -13.65 -3.08 0.31
CA VAL A 159 -12.43 -3.44 1.03
C VAL A 159 -12.51 -2.84 2.42
N GLU A 160 -12.24 -3.64 3.44
CA GLU A 160 -12.03 -3.15 4.79
C GLU A 160 -10.55 -2.87 5.00
N TRP A 161 -10.24 -1.79 5.71
CA TRP A 161 -8.85 -1.44 6.01
C TRP A 161 -8.72 -0.71 7.34
N LYS A 162 -7.53 -0.79 7.93
CA LYS A 162 -7.15 -0.01 9.11
C LYS A 162 -5.66 0.24 9.13
N PHE A 163 -5.24 1.30 9.81
CA PHE A 163 -3.84 1.46 10.16
C PHE A 163 -3.44 0.42 11.21
N ILE A 164 -2.21 -0.06 11.11
CA ILE A 164 -1.60 -0.98 12.08
C ILE A 164 -0.23 -0.45 12.50
N GLU A 165 0.26 -0.91 13.65
CA GLU A 165 1.65 -0.74 14.04
C GLU A 165 2.44 -1.97 13.58
N LEU A 166 3.63 -1.74 13.01
CA LEU A 166 4.57 -2.82 12.71
C LEU A 166 5.47 -2.96 13.94
N ASN A 167 5.26 -4.04 14.68
CA ASN A 167 6.13 -4.44 15.78
C ASN A 167 7.46 -4.99 15.26
#